data_AF-A0A847FQY0-F1
#
_entry.id   AF-A0A847FQY0-F1
#
_cell.length_a   1.000
_cell.length_b   1.000
_cell.length_c   1.000
_cell.angle_alpha   90.00
_cell.angle_beta   90.00
_cell.angle_gamma   90.00
#
_symmetry.space_group_name_H-M   'P 1'
#
loop_
_entity.id
_entity.type
_entity.pdbx_description
1 polymer ?
#
loop_
_entity_poly.entity_id
_entity_poly.type
_entity_poly.pdbx_seq_one_letter_code
_entity_poly.pdbx_strand_id
1 'polypeptide(L)'
;ETTALLAIYAAGMAIAWRVWPPLGLVYLAVILASNLLFMALVCPYCSHLETMSCHSGYHLVARFFPRRDGKTFARQFQRNMAVMYPVWALPPLAGLYGLLQGLDWGLLALVLLFCLLGFVILPLASRHLCAGCANAADCPRGAPRQGLSTLESQD
;
A
#
# COMPACT_ATOMS: atom_id res chain seq x y z
N GLU A 1 5.50 9.42 -3.30
CA GLU A 1 4.72 8.29 -2.72
C GLU A 1 5.07 8.02 -1.27
N THR A 2 6.36 7.85 -0.94
CA THR A 2 6.84 7.56 0.42
C THR A 2 6.33 8.52 1.48
N THR A 3 6.36 9.84 1.22
CA THR A 3 5.84 10.84 2.17
C THR A 3 4.34 10.67 2.44
N ALA A 4 3.55 10.33 1.43
CA ALA A 4 2.11 10.08 1.59
C ALA A 4 1.86 8.79 2.39
N LEU A 5 2.63 7.73 2.15
CA LEU A 5 2.55 6.49 2.93
C LEU A 5 2.90 6.73 4.41
N LEU A 6 3.98 7.47 4.68
CA LEU A 6 4.37 7.82 6.05
C LEU A 6 3.31 8.68 6.74
N ALA A 7 2.72 9.64 6.02
CA ALA A 7 1.63 10.48 6.55
C ALA A 7 0.40 9.63 6.91
N ILE A 8 0.03 8.66 6.08
CA ILE A 8 -1.09 7.73 6.34
C ILE A 8 -0.78 6.86 7.56
N TYR A 9 0.43 6.31 7.68
CA TYR A 9 0.82 5.50 8.84
C TYR A 9 0.83 6.33 10.12
N ALA A 10 1.34 7.56 10.08
CA ALA A 10 1.30 8.48 11.21
C ALA A 10 -0.14 8.85 11.61
N ALA A 11 -1.01 9.13 10.65
CA ALA A 11 -2.42 9.40 10.92
C ALA A 11 -3.14 8.20 11.53
N GLY A 12 -2.93 6.98 10.98
CA GLY A 12 -3.50 5.77 11.54
C GLY A 12 -3.00 5.45 12.95
N MET A 13 -1.72 5.72 13.20
CA MET A 13 -1.11 5.61 14.53
C MET A 13 -1.74 6.59 15.51
N ALA A 14 -1.91 7.85 15.11
CA ALA A 14 -2.52 8.88 15.93
C ALA A 14 -3.97 8.51 16.29
N ILE A 15 -4.75 7.96 15.35
CA ILE A 15 -6.10 7.46 15.60
C ILE A 15 -6.07 6.33 16.64
N ALA A 16 -5.27 5.28 16.40
CA ALA A 16 -5.16 4.15 17.31
C ALA A 16 -4.71 4.56 18.71
N TRP A 17 -3.70 5.43 18.80
CA TRP A 17 -3.15 5.93 20.07
C TRP A 17 -4.17 6.76 20.85
N ARG A 18 -4.96 7.59 20.15
CA ARG A 18 -5.97 8.45 20.77
C ARG A 18 -7.14 7.66 21.35
N VAL A 19 -7.46 6.52 20.76
CA VAL A 19 -8.47 5.58 21.24
C VAL A 19 -7.93 4.76 22.41
N TRP A 20 -6.77 4.13 22.23
CA TRP A 20 -6.12 3.32 23.25
C TRP A 20 -4.61 3.18 22.96
N PRO A 21 -3.69 3.74 23.77
CA PRO A 21 -2.26 3.76 23.45
C PRO A 21 -1.62 2.39 23.10
N PRO A 22 -1.95 1.28 23.80
CA PRO A 22 -1.49 -0.05 23.40
C PRO A 22 -1.91 -0.46 21.98
N LEU A 23 -3.08 -0.01 21.50
CA LEU A 23 -3.53 -0.25 20.13
C LEU A 23 -2.61 0.41 19.10
N GLY A 24 -2.02 1.56 19.43
CA GLY A 24 -1.00 2.18 18.60
C GLY A 24 0.23 1.29 18.43
N LEU A 25 0.73 0.67 19.51
CA LEU A 25 1.85 -0.27 19.41
C LEU A 25 1.50 -1.52 18.59
N VAL A 26 0.28 -2.05 18.76
CA VAL A 26 -0.22 -3.15 17.92
C VAL A 26 -0.28 -2.72 16.46
N TYR A 27 -0.78 -1.51 16.18
CA TYR A 27 -0.84 -0.97 14.82
C TYR A 27 0.56 -0.77 14.22
N LEU A 28 1.56 -0.37 15.01
CA LEU A 28 2.94 -0.29 14.56
C LEU A 28 3.46 -1.65 14.11
N ALA A 29 3.24 -2.67 14.93
CA ALA A 29 3.63 -4.03 14.62
C ALA A 29 2.92 -4.53 13.34
N VAL A 30 1.63 -4.21 13.18
CA VAL A 30 0.86 -4.53 11.97
C VAL A 30 1.45 -3.82 10.73
N ILE A 31 1.77 -2.53 10.81
CA ILE A 31 2.41 -1.81 9.70
C ILE A 31 3.72 -2.50 9.29
N LEU A 32 4.59 -2.78 10.26
CA LEU A 32 5.89 -3.38 9.99
C LEU A 32 5.75 -4.80 9.41
N ALA A 33 4.91 -5.63 10.02
CA ALA A 33 4.66 -6.99 9.56
C ALA A 33 4.03 -7.03 8.16
N SER A 34 2.99 -6.21 7.91
CA SER A 34 2.34 -6.14 6.60
C SER A 34 3.29 -5.63 5.52
N ASN A 35 4.09 -4.59 5.79
CA ASN A 35 5.07 -4.11 4.82
C ASN A 35 6.16 -5.15 4.55
N LEU A 36 6.67 -5.82 5.59
CA LEU A 36 7.70 -6.86 5.44
C LEU A 36 7.17 -8.07 4.65
N LEU A 37 5.96 -8.53 4.96
CA LEU A 37 5.29 -9.60 4.22
C LEU A 37 5.01 -9.18 2.77
N PHE A 38 4.53 -7.96 2.55
CA PHE A 38 4.31 -7.44 1.20
C PHE A 38 5.64 -7.43 0.40
N MET A 39 6.72 -6.95 1.02
CA MET A 39 8.05 -6.99 0.42
C MET A 39 8.50 -8.42 0.13
N ALA A 40 8.38 -9.36 1.06
CA ALA A 40 8.80 -10.75 0.89
C ALA A 40 7.97 -11.53 -0.16
N LEU A 41 6.70 -11.20 -0.31
CA LEU A 41 5.76 -11.95 -1.15
C LEU A 41 5.58 -11.35 -2.55
N VAL A 42 5.79 -10.04 -2.69
CA VAL A 42 5.51 -9.30 -3.94
C VAL A 42 6.79 -8.76 -4.58
N CYS A 43 7.68 -8.12 -3.81
CA CYS A 43 8.87 -7.46 -4.38
C CYS A 43 9.85 -8.41 -5.11
N PRO A 44 10.06 -9.69 -4.70
CA PRO A 44 10.87 -10.66 -5.45
C PRO A 44 10.48 -10.90 -6.90
N TYR A 45 9.24 -10.57 -7.28
CA TYR A 45 8.72 -10.73 -8.64
C TYR A 45 8.72 -9.40 -9.41
N CYS A 46 9.21 -8.31 -8.81
CA CYS A 46 9.21 -6.97 -9.40
C CYS A 46 10.48 -6.73 -10.21
N SER A 47 10.31 -6.23 -11.45
CA SER A 47 11.43 -5.81 -12.33
C SER A 47 12.33 -4.72 -11.73
N HIS A 48 11.81 -3.89 -10.81
CA HIS A 48 12.57 -2.79 -10.20
C HIS A 48 13.34 -3.19 -8.94
N LEU A 49 13.30 -4.47 -8.55
CA LEU A 49 14.03 -4.93 -7.38
C LEU A 49 15.54 -4.72 -7.55
N GLU A 50 16.07 -5.05 -8.72
CA GLU A 50 17.51 -4.91 -9.02
C GLU A 50 17.89 -3.48 -9.41
N THR A 51 17.00 -2.75 -10.09
CA THR A 51 17.29 -1.37 -10.53
C THR A 51 17.13 -0.34 -9.42
N MET A 52 16.69 -0.76 -8.21
CA MET A 52 16.55 0.08 -7.01
C MET A 52 15.77 1.38 -7.24
N SER A 53 14.89 1.38 -8.24
CA SER A 53 14.19 2.58 -8.74
C SER A 53 12.73 2.63 -8.27
N CYS A 54 12.35 1.76 -7.32
CA CYS A 54 10.99 1.70 -6.83
C CYS A 54 10.63 2.95 -6.00
N HIS A 55 9.66 3.74 -6.47
CA HIS A 55 9.18 4.98 -5.84
C HIS A 55 8.67 4.84 -4.41
N SER A 56 8.26 3.63 -3.98
CA SER A 56 7.82 3.38 -2.61
C SER A 56 8.98 3.25 -1.60
N GLY A 57 10.23 3.11 -2.08
CA GLY A 57 11.40 2.88 -1.23
C GLY A 57 11.53 1.44 -0.72
N TYR A 58 10.61 0.54 -1.06
CA TYR A 58 10.64 -0.87 -0.62
C TYR A 58 11.89 -1.61 -1.07
N HIS A 59 12.54 -1.18 -2.14
CA HIS A 59 13.77 -1.76 -2.66
C HIS A 59 14.90 -1.83 -1.60
N LEU A 60 14.94 -0.88 -0.65
CA LEU A 60 15.97 -0.83 0.41
C LEU A 60 15.99 -2.06 1.32
N VAL A 61 14.79 -2.58 1.62
CA VAL A 61 14.60 -3.76 2.47
C VAL A 61 14.35 -5.00 1.62
N ALA A 62 13.68 -4.84 0.48
CA ALA A 62 13.36 -5.96 -0.40
C ALA A 62 14.61 -6.67 -0.97
N ARG A 63 15.77 -5.99 -1.04
CA ARG A 63 17.06 -6.58 -1.45
C ARG A 63 17.50 -7.79 -0.63
N PHE A 64 16.97 -7.96 0.59
CA PHE A 64 17.27 -9.12 1.43
C PHE A 64 16.48 -10.37 1.02
N PHE A 65 15.47 -10.22 0.15
CA PHE A 65 14.72 -11.35 -0.39
C PHE A 65 15.25 -11.70 -1.77
N PRO A 66 15.56 -12.99 -2.03
CA PRO A 66 16.07 -13.41 -3.33
C PRO A 66 15.02 -13.21 -4.40
N ARG A 67 15.45 -12.77 -5.59
CA ARG A 67 14.60 -12.66 -6.76
C ARG A 67 13.98 -14.02 -7.11
N ARG A 68 12.73 -13.99 -7.56
CA ARG A 68 11.99 -15.19 -7.95
C ARG A 68 11.47 -15.03 -9.37
N ASP A 69 11.97 -15.87 -10.26
CA ASP A 69 11.51 -15.95 -11.64
C ASP A 69 10.43 -17.05 -11.79
N GLY A 70 9.58 -16.93 -12.81
CA GLY A 70 8.58 -17.95 -13.15
C GLY A 70 7.11 -17.64 -12.78
N LYS A 71 6.82 -16.53 -12.09
CA LYS A 71 5.43 -16.02 -11.93
C LYS A 71 5.38 -14.54 -12.28
N THR A 72 4.26 -14.08 -12.82
CA THR A 72 4.07 -12.66 -13.13
C THR A 72 3.85 -11.84 -11.84
N PHE A 73 4.45 -10.65 -11.81
CA PHE A 73 4.25 -9.65 -10.75
C PHE A 73 2.77 -9.42 -10.46
N ALA A 74 1.96 -9.26 -11.51
CA ALA A 74 0.52 -9.07 -11.47
C ALA A 74 -0.20 -10.07 -10.54
N ARG A 75 0.09 -11.36 -10.76
CA ARG A 75 -0.57 -12.46 -10.07
C ARG A 75 -0.19 -12.48 -8.59
N GLN A 76 1.08 -12.23 -8.28
CA GLN A 76 1.54 -12.17 -6.89
C GLN A 76 1.04 -10.93 -6.16
N PHE A 77 1.01 -9.79 -6.85
CA PHE A 77 0.44 -8.56 -6.31
C PHE A 77 -1.04 -8.76 -5.94
N GLN A 78 -1.88 -9.24 -6.86
CA GLN A 78 -3.31 -9.47 -6.59
C GLN A 78 -3.54 -10.46 -5.45
N ARG A 79 -2.78 -11.56 -5.44
CA ARG A 79 -2.94 -12.61 -4.42
C ARG A 79 -2.54 -12.15 -3.02
N ASN A 80 -1.49 -11.34 -2.91
CA ASN A 80 -0.92 -10.97 -1.61
C ASN A 80 -1.26 -9.54 -1.18
N MET A 81 -1.99 -8.75 -1.99
CA MET A 81 -2.43 -7.40 -1.63
C MET A 81 -3.27 -7.37 -0.35
N ALA A 82 -3.98 -8.46 -0.04
CA ALA A 82 -4.75 -8.60 1.19
C ALA A 82 -3.91 -8.48 2.47
N VAL A 83 -2.60 -8.74 2.42
CA VAL A 83 -1.66 -8.55 3.55
C VAL A 83 -1.65 -7.09 4.03
N MET A 84 -1.95 -6.13 3.15
CA MET A 84 -2.02 -4.72 3.51
C MET A 84 -3.37 -4.32 4.12
N TYR A 85 -4.43 -5.12 3.98
CA TYR A 85 -5.78 -4.76 4.45
C TYR A 85 -5.84 -4.40 5.95
N PRO A 86 -5.15 -5.12 6.87
CA PRO A 86 -5.14 -4.73 8.27
C PRO A 86 -4.62 -3.30 8.50
N VAL A 87 -3.62 -2.86 7.73
CA VAL A 87 -3.08 -1.49 7.83
C VAL A 87 -4.12 -0.44 7.42
N TRP A 88 -4.95 -0.75 6.43
CA TRP A 88 -5.99 0.15 5.93
C TRP A 88 -7.28 0.12 6.76
N ALA A 89 -7.66 -1.04 7.28
CA ALA A 89 -8.93 -1.25 7.97
C ALA A 89 -8.87 -0.91 9.46
N LEU A 90 -7.74 -1.14 10.12
CA LEU A 90 -7.64 -0.96 11.57
C LEU A 90 -7.87 0.51 12.00
N PRO A 91 -7.28 1.53 11.35
CA PRO A 91 -7.51 2.92 11.74
C PRO A 91 -8.98 3.39 11.66
N PRO A 92 -9.71 3.21 10.54
CA PRO A 92 -11.11 3.64 10.48
C PRO A 92 -11.99 2.84 11.45
N LEU A 93 -11.73 1.54 11.67
CA LEU A 93 -12.48 0.74 12.65
C LEU A 93 -12.23 1.22 14.09
N ALA A 94 -10.97 1.46 14.44
CA ALA A 94 -10.59 1.98 15.76
C ALA A 94 -11.17 3.38 15.98
N GLY A 95 -11.06 4.26 14.97
CA GLY A 95 -11.60 5.61 15.02
C GLY A 95 -13.12 5.62 15.15
N LEU A 96 -13.84 4.79 14.38
CA LEU A 96 -15.28 4.64 14.50
C LEU A 96 -15.67 4.13 15.90
N TYR A 97 -14.99 3.11 16.41
CA TYR A 97 -15.22 2.63 17.78
C TYR A 97 -15.02 3.73 18.81
N GLY A 98 -13.95 4.52 18.70
CA GLY A 98 -13.70 5.66 19.59
C GLY A 98 -14.80 6.73 19.52
N LEU A 99 -15.26 7.07 18.31
CA LEU A 99 -16.34 8.04 18.10
C LEU A 99 -17.69 7.57 18.65
N LEU A 100 -17.95 6.26 18.63
CA LEU A 100 -19.17 5.68 19.22
C LEU A 100 -19.17 5.76 20.76
N GLN A 101 -18.00 5.78 21.40
CA GLN A 101 -17.88 5.97 22.86
C GLN A 101 -18.04 7.44 23.28
N GLY A 102 -17.84 8.37 22.34
CA GLY A 102 -17.99 9.80 22.57
C GLY A 102 -17.52 10.59 21.35
N LEU A 103 -18.30 11.61 20.99
CA LEU A 103 -17.97 12.45 19.84
C LEU A 103 -16.76 13.35 20.16
N ASP A 104 -15.59 12.95 19.66
CA ASP A 104 -14.35 13.73 19.69
C ASP A 104 -14.09 14.30 18.28
N TRP A 105 -14.23 15.62 18.14
CA TRP A 105 -14.02 16.32 16.87
C TRP A 105 -12.59 16.16 16.32
N GLY A 106 -11.59 16.04 17.20
CA GLY A 106 -10.20 15.80 16.80
C GLY A 106 -10.01 14.39 16.24
N LEU A 107 -10.61 13.39 16.88
CA LEU A 107 -10.61 12.02 16.37
C LEU A 107 -11.35 11.93 15.02
N LEU A 108 -12.51 12.60 14.90
CA LEU A 108 -13.27 12.66 13.66
C LEU A 108 -12.44 13.27 12.54
N ALA A 109 -11.79 14.41 12.80
CA ALA A 109 -10.92 15.06 11.82
C ALA A 109 -9.77 14.14 11.37
N LEU A 110 -9.13 13.42 12.31
CA LEU A 110 -8.08 12.46 11.98
C LEU A 110 -8.58 11.30 11.12
N VAL A 111 -9.74 10.73 11.44
CA VAL A 111 -10.35 9.64 10.66
C VAL A 111 -10.68 10.11 9.24
N LEU A 112 -11.30 11.28 9.10
CA LEU A 112 -11.61 11.86 7.79
C LEU A 112 -10.34 12.15 6.99
N LEU A 113 -9.30 12.70 7.63
CA LEU A 113 -8.00 12.95 6.99
C LEU A 113 -7.34 11.64 6.55
N PHE A 114 -7.35 10.60 7.39
CA PHE A 114 -6.84 9.28 7.04
C PHE A 114 -7.59 8.71 5.83
N CYS A 115 -8.93 8.80 5.82
CA CYS A 115 -9.73 8.31 4.71
C CYS A 115 -9.44 9.08 3.41
N LEU A 116 -9.32 10.40 3.47
CA LEU A 116 -8.97 11.23 2.32
C LEU A 116 -7.57 10.88 1.78
N LEU A 117 -6.58 10.75 2.66
CA LEU A 117 -5.22 10.41 2.26
C LEU A 117 -5.15 8.99 1.67
N GLY A 118 -5.78 8.02 2.35
CA GLY A 118 -5.68 6.60 2.02
C GLY A 118 -6.56 6.15 0.86
N PHE A 119 -7.78 6.65 0.76
CA PHE A 119 -8.75 6.20 -0.25
C PHE A 119 -8.93 7.17 -1.42
N VAL A 120 -8.42 8.40 -1.33
CA VAL A 120 -8.48 9.38 -2.43
C VAL A 120 -7.08 9.73 -2.92
N ILE A 121 -6.27 10.39 -2.09
CA ILE A 121 -4.99 10.95 -2.54
C ILE A 121 -4.01 9.85 -2.97
N LEU A 122 -3.87 8.79 -2.19
CA LEU A 122 -2.93 7.71 -2.53
C LEU A 122 -3.32 6.94 -3.80
N PRO A 123 -4.59 6.53 -4.02
CA PRO A 123 -5.01 5.94 -5.29
C PRO A 123 -4.75 6.84 -6.50
N LEU A 124 -5.05 8.15 -6.40
CA LEU A 124 -4.75 9.08 -7.49
C LEU A 124 -3.24 9.21 -7.75
N ALA A 125 -2.45 9.44 -6.70
CA ALA A 125 -1.00 9.57 -6.82
C ALA A 125 -0.34 8.30 -7.37
N SER A 126 -0.76 7.13 -6.87
CA SER A 126 -0.24 5.85 -7.32
C SER A 126 -0.61 5.57 -8.78
N ARG A 127 -1.78 5.98 -9.27
CA ARG A 127 -2.14 5.86 -10.69
C ARG A 127 -1.15 6.58 -11.61
N HIS A 128 -0.75 7.80 -11.25
CA HIS A 128 0.22 8.58 -12.04
C HIS A 128 1.62 7.95 -12.01
N LEU A 129 2.07 7.48 -10.85
CA LEU A 129 3.39 6.87 -10.70
C LEU A 129 3.45 5.47 -11.31
N CYS A 130 2.39 4.67 -11.16
CA CYS A 130 2.30 3.32 -11.72
C CYS A 130 2.12 3.30 -13.23
N ALA A 131 1.62 4.37 -13.85
CA ALA A 131 1.50 4.45 -15.31
C ALA A 131 2.86 4.42 -16.02
N GLY A 132 3.92 4.94 -15.40
CA GLY A 132 5.28 4.91 -15.92
C GLY A 132 6.13 3.73 -15.47
N CYS A 133 5.56 2.80 -14.69
CA CYS A 133 6.30 1.65 -14.17
C CYS A 133 6.50 0.58 -15.25
N ALA A 134 7.66 -0.09 -15.31
CA ALA A 134 7.88 -1.21 -16.23
C ALA A 134 6.91 -2.39 -16.02
N ASN A 135 6.26 -2.48 -14.84
CA ASN A 135 5.20 -3.46 -14.59
C ASN A 135 3.80 -2.92 -14.90
N ALA A 136 3.65 -1.72 -15.47
CA ALA A 136 2.36 -1.05 -15.68
C ALA A 136 1.40 -1.87 -16.53
N ALA A 137 1.92 -2.50 -17.60
CA ALA A 137 1.13 -3.32 -18.53
C ALA A 137 0.47 -4.54 -17.85
N ASP A 138 1.12 -5.05 -16.80
CA ASP A 138 0.67 -6.22 -16.05
C ASP A 138 0.04 -5.86 -14.69
N CYS A 139 0.15 -4.59 -14.27
CA CYS A 139 -0.33 -4.17 -12.96
C CYS A 139 -1.85 -3.92 -13.00
N PRO A 140 -2.65 -4.50 -12.08
CA PRO A 140 -4.10 -4.26 -12.02
C PRO A 140 -4.46 -2.79 -11.75
N ARG A 141 -3.50 -2.00 -11.25
CA ARG A 141 -3.63 -0.56 -10.98
C ARG A 141 -2.98 0.32 -12.05
N GLY A 142 -2.27 -0.28 -13.02
CA GLY A 142 -1.81 0.40 -14.24
C GLY A 142 -3.01 0.73 -15.12
N ALA A 143 -2.89 1.77 -15.94
CA ALA A 143 -3.97 2.28 -16.79
C ALA A 143 -4.62 1.19 -17.70
N PRO A 144 -5.84 1.41 -18.20
CA PRO A 144 -6.58 0.40 -18.98
C PRO A 144 -5.80 -0.06 -20.21
N ARG A 145 -5.87 -1.36 -20.50
CA ARG A 145 -5.34 -1.97 -21.74
C ARG A 145 -5.90 -1.29 -22.98
N GLN A 146 -5.17 -0.34 -23.55
CA GLN A 146 -5.30 0.08 -24.95
C GLN A 146 -3.93 -0.11 -25.58
N GLY A 147 -3.69 -1.25 -26.22
CA GLY A 147 -2.42 -1.48 -26.93
C GLY A 147 -1.93 -2.93 -27.02
N LEU A 148 -2.57 -3.89 -26.35
CA LEU A 148 -2.20 -5.31 -26.47
C LEU A 148 -2.83 -6.04 -27.67
N SER A 149 -3.44 -5.30 -28.61
CA SER A 149 -4.10 -5.87 -29.80
C SER A 149 -3.31 -5.66 -31.10
N THR A 150 -2.12 -5.05 -31.05
CA THR A 150 -1.31 -4.78 -32.26
C THR A 150 -0.03 -5.60 -32.36
N LEU A 151 0.31 -6.44 -31.36
CA LEU A 151 1.49 -7.31 -31.41
C LEU A 151 1.18 -8.78 -31.74
N GLU A 152 -0.09 -9.17 -31.78
CA GLU A 152 -0.52 -10.54 -32.13
C GLU A 152 -0.94 -10.68 -33.61
N SER A 153 -0.66 -9.65 -34.43
CA SER A 153 -0.97 -9.61 -35.88
C SER A 153 0.28 -9.59 -36.76
N GLN A 154 1.44 -9.94 -36.21
CA GLN A 154 2.68 -10.13 -36.97
C GLN A 154 3.27 -11.50 -36.68
N ASP A 155 2.50 -12.54 -36.99
CA ASP A 155 3.00 -13.89 -37.30
C ASP A 155 2.36 -14.35 -38.61
#